data_AF-A0AA36C4U7-F1
#
_entry.id   AF-A0AA36C4U7-F1
#
_cell.length_a   1.000
_cell.length_b   1.000
_cell.length_c   1.000
_cell.angle_alpha   90.00
_cell.angle_beta   90.00
_cell.angle_gamma   90.00
#
_symmetry.space_group_name_H-M   'P 1'
#
loop_
_entity.id
_entity.type
_entity.pdbx_description
1 polymer ?
#
loop_
_entity_poly.entity_id
_entity_poly.type
_entity_poly.pdbx_seq_one_letter_code
_entity_poly.pdbx_strand_id
1 'polypeptide(L)'
;MVDYLQWLKAEAHASHKRQDSTFHSILIAALCVWTGRVDEINRFLGSSLSCKVAITSRHFQAIRALLLSVLPEKELVLLCVDLPVTIDLHDSHESSEPLPILWISDLLSQKVFQKYNVDVGSWIGRQISAAALPTSAVLIEVIER
;
A
#
# COMPACT_ATOMS: atom_id res chain seq x y z
N MET A 1 -10.21 18.10 -12.02
CA MET A 1 -9.15 17.16 -11.59
C MET A 1 -9.23 16.89 -10.09
N VAL A 2 -9.32 17.93 -9.24
CA VAL A 2 -9.56 17.77 -7.79
C VAL A 2 -10.87 17.04 -7.51
N ASP A 3 -11.94 17.32 -8.25
CA ASP A 3 -13.23 16.63 -8.11
C ASP A 3 -13.16 15.14 -8.43
N TYR A 4 -12.30 14.75 -9.38
CA TYR A 4 -12.10 13.34 -9.74
C TYR A 4 -11.32 12.58 -8.66
N LEU A 5 -10.35 13.24 -8.01
CA LEU A 5 -9.63 12.66 -6.87
C LEU A 5 -10.51 12.56 -5.63
N GLN A 6 -11.39 13.54 -5.39
CA GLN A 6 -12.40 13.47 -4.33
C GLN A 6 -13.41 12.35 -4.59
N TRP A 7 -13.84 12.18 -5.85
CA TRP A 7 -14.64 11.05 -6.26
C TRP A 7 -13.89 9.72 -6.06
N LEU A 8 -12.62 9.63 -6.45
CA LEU A 8 -11.79 8.44 -6.25
C LEU A 8 -11.67 8.09 -4.76
N LYS A 9 -11.54 9.10 -3.88
CA LYS A 9 -11.56 8.91 -2.43
C LYS A 9 -12.89 8.36 -1.94
N ALA A 10 -14.00 8.91 -2.43
CA ALA A 10 -15.35 8.42 -2.10
C ALA A 10 -15.57 6.99 -2.60
N GLU A 11 -15.14 6.67 -3.82
CA GLU A 11 -15.23 5.34 -4.39
C GLU A 11 -14.30 4.35 -3.69
N ALA A 12 -13.12 4.79 -3.24
CA ALA A 12 -12.23 4.00 -2.40
C ALA A 12 -12.90 3.67 -1.05
N HIS A 13 -13.53 4.64 -0.40
CA HIS A 13 -14.30 4.40 0.83
C HIS A 13 -15.52 3.50 0.61
N ALA A 14 -16.18 3.60 -0.55
CA ALA A 14 -17.29 2.73 -0.92
C ALA A 14 -16.81 1.30 -1.21
N SER A 15 -15.70 1.15 -1.93
CA SER A 15 -15.06 -0.12 -2.26
C SER A 15 -14.49 -0.81 -1.01
N HIS A 16 -14.00 -0.04 -0.03
CA HIS A 16 -13.60 -0.55 1.29
C HIS A 16 -14.77 -1.25 1.99
N LYS A 17 -15.98 -0.66 1.96
CA LYS A 17 -17.19 -1.29 2.53
C LYS A 17 -17.61 -2.55 1.76
N ARG A 18 -17.27 -2.66 0.49
CA ARG A 18 -17.58 -3.81 -0.38
C ARG A 18 -16.51 -4.90 -0.34
N GLN A 19 -15.34 -4.64 0.28
CA GLN A 19 -14.16 -5.51 0.26
C GLN A 19 -13.68 -5.84 -1.16
N ASP A 20 -13.83 -4.89 -2.09
CA ASP A 20 -13.44 -5.08 -3.48
C ASP A 20 -11.91 -5.02 -3.65
N SER A 21 -11.34 -5.89 -4.49
CA SER A 21 -9.91 -5.92 -4.81
C SER A 21 -9.39 -4.59 -5.35
N THR A 22 -10.25 -3.81 -6.01
CA THR A 22 -9.95 -2.49 -6.56
C THR A 22 -9.52 -1.47 -5.49
N PHE A 23 -10.09 -1.53 -4.29
CA PHE A 23 -9.69 -0.63 -3.20
C PHE A 23 -8.23 -0.85 -2.81
N HIS A 24 -7.83 -2.11 -2.68
CA HIS A 24 -6.47 -2.49 -2.30
C HIS A 24 -5.46 -2.05 -3.37
N SER A 25 -5.78 -2.28 -4.65
CA SER A 25 -4.95 -1.82 -5.77
C SER A 25 -4.75 -0.29 -5.77
N ILE A 26 -5.81 0.48 -5.49
CA ILE A 26 -5.72 1.95 -5.42
C ILE A 26 -4.90 2.40 -4.21
N LEU A 27 -5.09 1.77 -3.04
CA LEU A 27 -4.37 2.12 -1.82
C LEU A 27 -2.87 1.81 -1.95
N ILE A 28 -2.53 0.67 -2.55
CA ILE A 28 -1.13 0.31 -2.81
C ILE A 28 -0.51 1.27 -3.82
N ALA A 29 -1.22 1.63 -4.89
CA ALA A 29 -0.73 2.66 -5.82
C ALA A 29 -0.48 4.01 -5.11
N ALA A 30 -1.37 4.40 -4.20
CA ALA A 30 -1.20 5.61 -3.39
C ALA A 30 0.03 5.53 -2.47
N LEU A 31 0.31 4.36 -1.89
CA LEU A 31 1.52 4.09 -1.11
C LEU A 31 2.80 4.13 -1.96
N CYS A 32 2.79 3.56 -3.17
CA CYS A 32 3.90 3.68 -4.12
C CYS A 32 4.21 5.15 -4.46
N VAL A 33 3.16 5.94 -4.74
CA VAL A 33 3.30 7.37 -5.02
C VAL A 33 3.87 8.11 -3.81
N TRP A 34 3.37 7.81 -2.62
CA TRP A 34 3.77 8.50 -1.40
C TRP A 34 5.21 8.18 -0.98
N THR A 35 5.63 6.92 -1.06
CA THR A 35 6.99 6.48 -0.70
C THR A 35 8.06 6.92 -1.69
N GLY A 36 7.68 7.40 -2.88
CA GLY A 36 8.63 7.90 -3.86
C GLY A 36 9.21 6.83 -4.79
N ARG A 37 8.68 5.61 -4.77
CA ARG A 37 9.23 4.46 -5.52
C ARG A 37 8.68 4.42 -6.95
N VAL A 38 9.33 5.18 -7.83
CA VAL A 38 8.93 5.32 -9.26
C VAL A 38 9.02 3.98 -10.01
N ASP A 39 9.98 3.13 -9.68
CA ASP A 39 10.14 1.84 -10.36
C ASP A 39 9.03 0.85 -9.99
N GLU A 40 8.59 0.85 -8.74
CA GLU A 40 7.50 0.00 -8.28
C GLU A 40 6.15 0.42 -8.88
N ILE A 41 5.89 1.73 -9.00
CA ILE A 41 4.66 2.18 -9.67
C ILE A 41 4.67 1.85 -11.17
N ASN A 42 5.82 1.95 -11.83
CA ASN A 42 5.95 1.60 -13.24
C ASN A 42 5.73 0.09 -13.47
N ARG A 43 6.23 -0.76 -12.55
CA ARG A 43 5.95 -2.21 -12.57
C ARG A 43 4.47 -2.49 -12.32
N PHE A 44 3.87 -1.86 -11.32
CA PHE A 44 2.45 -2.04 -10.98
C PHE A 44 1.51 -1.59 -12.11
N LEU A 45 1.77 -0.43 -12.71
CA LEU A 45 1.01 0.04 -13.87
C LEU A 45 1.27 -0.83 -15.10
N GLY A 46 2.51 -1.31 -15.26
CA GLY A 46 2.87 -2.16 -16.38
C GLY A 46 2.23 -3.55 -16.32
N SER A 47 2.10 -4.14 -15.13
CA SER A 47 1.36 -5.38 -14.93
C SER A 47 -0.14 -5.18 -15.12
N SER A 48 -0.69 -4.08 -14.59
CA SER A 48 -2.13 -3.77 -14.67
C SER A 48 -2.60 -3.44 -16.09
N LEU A 49 -1.77 -2.77 -16.89
CA LEU A 49 -2.10 -2.30 -18.24
C LEU A 49 -1.52 -3.19 -19.34
N SER A 50 -0.75 -4.23 -18.99
CA SER A 50 -0.01 -5.09 -19.92
C SER A 50 0.86 -4.28 -20.91
N CYS A 51 1.39 -3.13 -20.48
CA CYS A 51 2.14 -2.22 -21.33
C CYS A 51 3.35 -1.64 -20.59
N LYS A 52 4.39 -1.22 -21.33
CA LYS A 52 5.58 -0.64 -20.71
C LYS A 52 5.32 0.81 -20.33
N VAL A 53 5.02 1.07 -19.06
CA VAL A 53 4.81 2.40 -18.52
C VAL A 53 6.12 2.96 -17.99
N ALA A 54 6.46 4.19 -18.38
CA ALA A 54 7.61 4.92 -17.86
C ALA A 54 7.18 6.33 -17.44
N ILE A 55 6.94 6.52 -16.14
CA ILE A 55 6.66 7.84 -15.57
C ILE A 55 7.99 8.54 -15.28
N THR A 56 8.15 9.75 -15.81
CA THR A 56 9.33 10.60 -15.53
C THR A 56 9.28 11.12 -14.10
N SER A 57 10.44 11.22 -13.42
CA SER A 57 10.53 11.68 -12.02
C SER A 57 9.83 13.03 -11.77
N ARG A 58 9.92 13.97 -12.71
CA ARG A 58 9.20 15.26 -12.63
C ARG A 58 7.67 15.11 -12.57
N HIS A 59 7.10 14.26 -13.42
CA HIS A 59 5.66 14.01 -13.44
C HIS A 59 5.22 13.23 -12.20
N PHE A 60 6.06 12.30 -11.74
CA PHE A 60 5.82 11.57 -10.51
C PHE A 60 5.74 12.50 -9.28
N GLN A 61 6.62 13.49 -9.16
CA GLN A 61 6.56 14.48 -8.07
C GLN A 61 5.28 15.33 -8.13
N ALA A 62 4.83 15.71 -9.33
CA ALA A 62 3.57 16.43 -9.50
C ALA A 62 2.36 15.57 -9.09
N ILE A 63 2.35 14.28 -9.46
CA ILE A 63 1.32 13.31 -9.06
C ILE A 63 1.33 13.14 -7.54
N ARG A 64 2.51 13.04 -6.92
CA ARG A 64 2.65 12.93 -5.47
C ARG A 64 2.09 14.15 -4.73
N ALA A 65 2.41 15.36 -5.20
CA ALA A 65 1.88 16.59 -4.63
C ALA A 65 0.35 16.67 -4.74
N LEU A 66 -0.21 16.27 -5.89
CA LEU A 66 -1.66 16.23 -6.11
C LEU A 66 -2.34 15.20 -5.21
N LEU A 67 -1.76 13.99 -5.09
CA LEU A 67 -2.29 12.95 -4.20
C LEU A 67 -2.34 13.44 -2.76
N LEU A 68 -1.24 14.00 -2.25
CA LEU A 68 -1.14 14.49 -0.86
C LEU A 68 -2.07 15.68 -0.56
N SER A 69 -2.46 16.45 -1.59
CA SER A 69 -3.43 17.54 -1.42
C SER A 69 -4.86 17.06 -1.20
N VAL A 70 -5.19 15.83 -1.60
CA VAL A 70 -6.54 15.24 -1.48
C VAL A 70 -6.60 14.15 -0.41
N LEU A 71 -5.49 13.43 -0.23
CA LEU A 71 -5.32 12.36 0.74
C LEU A 71 -4.07 12.66 1.58
N PRO A 72 -4.24 13.36 2.72
CA PRO A 72 -3.14 13.68 3.62
C PRO A 72 -2.43 12.42 4.12
N GLU A 73 -1.15 12.52 4.45
CA GLU A 73 -0.36 11.38 4.96
C GLU A 73 -1.05 10.65 6.12
N LYS A 74 -1.66 11.41 7.05
CA LYS A 74 -2.40 10.83 8.19
C LYS A 74 -3.55 9.92 7.75
N GLU A 75 -4.32 10.33 6.74
CA GLU A 75 -5.44 9.53 6.25
C GLU A 75 -4.95 8.30 5.48
N LEU A 76 -3.88 8.44 4.69
CA LEU A 76 -3.26 7.31 4.00
C LEU A 76 -2.80 6.23 4.99
N VAL A 77 -2.19 6.64 6.10
CA VAL A 77 -1.70 5.74 7.15
C VAL A 77 -2.84 5.06 7.91
N LEU A 78 -3.95 5.75 8.13
CA LEU A 78 -5.16 5.15 8.71
C LEU A 78 -5.70 4.03 7.81
N LEU A 79 -5.77 4.28 6.50
CA LEU A 79 -6.25 3.29 5.53
C LEU A 79 -5.33 2.07 5.41
N CYS A 80 -4.05 2.17 5.79
CA CYS A 80 -3.12 1.03 5.77
C CYS A 80 -3.54 -0.08 6.74
N VAL A 81 -4.22 0.24 7.84
CA VAL A 81 -4.70 -0.75 8.83
C VAL A 81 -5.86 -1.59 8.26
N ASP A 82 -6.49 -1.12 7.19
CA ASP A 82 -7.57 -1.80 6.47
C ASP A 82 -7.09 -2.66 5.31
N LEU A 83 -5.77 -2.71 5.05
CA LEU A 83 -5.21 -3.58 4.02
C LEU A 83 -5.51 -5.06 4.30
N PRO A 84 -5.69 -5.88 3.26
CA PRO A 84 -5.87 -7.30 3.43
C PRO A 84 -4.55 -7.90 3.92
N VAL A 85 -4.67 -8.93 4.74
CA VAL A 85 -3.52 -9.71 5.18
C VAL A 85 -3.06 -10.63 4.05
N THR A 86 -1.76 -10.80 3.92
CA THR A 86 -1.16 -11.76 2.99
C THR A 86 -1.33 -13.17 3.56
N ILE A 87 -2.18 -13.99 2.93
CA ILE A 87 -2.58 -15.31 3.44
C ILE A 87 -1.52 -16.40 3.16
N ASP A 88 -0.75 -16.27 2.08
CA ASP A 88 0.33 -17.21 1.73
C ASP A 88 1.57 -16.44 1.28
N LEU A 89 2.68 -16.56 2.02
CA LEU A 89 3.96 -15.89 1.74
C LEU A 89 4.87 -16.72 0.81
N HIS A 90 4.32 -17.72 0.12
CA HIS A 90 5.09 -18.62 -0.73
C HIS A 90 5.70 -17.83 -1.90
N ASP A 91 7.03 -17.69 -1.90
CA ASP A 91 7.84 -17.00 -2.91
C ASP A 91 7.36 -15.61 -3.36
N SER A 92 7.32 -14.70 -2.40
CA SER A 92 7.13 -13.25 -2.59
C SER A 92 8.20 -12.55 -3.45
N HIS A 93 9.19 -13.28 -3.99
CA HIS A 93 10.23 -12.71 -4.86
C HIS A 93 9.84 -12.65 -6.35
N GLU A 94 8.83 -13.40 -6.79
CA GLU A 94 8.40 -13.47 -8.20
C GLU A 94 7.01 -12.89 -8.48
N SER A 95 6.22 -12.58 -7.44
CA SER A 95 4.90 -11.98 -7.64
C SER A 95 5.04 -10.54 -8.13
N SER A 96 4.55 -10.25 -9.34
CA SER A 96 4.45 -8.90 -9.90
C SER A 96 3.48 -7.98 -9.13
N GLU A 97 2.77 -8.52 -8.14
CA GLU A 97 1.82 -7.79 -7.32
C GLU A 97 2.47 -7.29 -6.02
N PRO A 98 2.30 -6.01 -5.69
CA PRO A 98 2.86 -5.42 -4.49
C PRO A 98 2.16 -5.97 -3.23
N LEU A 99 2.91 -6.70 -2.41
CA LEU A 99 2.37 -7.37 -1.22
C LEU A 99 2.15 -6.37 -0.07
N PRO A 100 0.94 -6.29 0.54
CA PRO A 100 0.63 -5.38 1.63
C PRO A 100 1.61 -5.43 2.81
N ILE A 101 2.11 -6.62 3.15
CA ILE A 101 3.08 -6.82 4.24
C ILE A 101 4.39 -6.04 4.05
N LEU A 102 4.87 -5.91 2.82
CA LEU A 102 6.11 -5.18 2.52
C LEU A 102 5.93 -3.69 2.78
N TRP A 103 4.78 -3.14 2.41
CA TRP A 103 4.44 -1.75 2.69
C TRP A 103 4.31 -1.49 4.19
N ILE A 104 3.59 -2.34 4.92
CA ILE A 104 3.45 -2.19 6.37
C ILE A 104 4.82 -2.26 7.06
N SER A 105 5.71 -3.18 6.65
CA SER A 105 7.08 -3.27 7.16
C SER A 105 7.91 -2.00 6.91
N ASP A 106 7.82 -1.44 5.70
CA ASP A 106 8.48 -0.18 5.35
C ASP A 106 7.97 0.99 6.19
N LEU A 107 6.65 1.07 6.42
CA LEU A 107 6.02 2.12 7.24
C LEU A 107 6.35 2.00 8.73
N LEU A 108 6.44 0.77 9.25
CA LEU A 108 6.92 0.49 10.60
C LEU A 108 8.38 0.94 10.76
N SER A 109 9.24 0.61 9.79
CA SER A 109 10.66 1.01 9.78
C SER A 109 10.85 2.53 9.80
N GLN A 110 9.95 3.27 9.15
CA GLN A 110 9.95 4.74 9.12
C GLN A 110 9.23 5.38 10.33
N LYS A 111 8.76 4.57 11.30
CA LYS A 111 7.99 5.02 12.49
C LYS A 111 6.76 5.87 12.14
N VAL A 112 6.16 5.62 10.98
CA VAL A 112 5.04 6.40 10.45
C VAL A 112 3.79 6.23 11.32
N PHE A 113 3.49 4.99 11.74
CA PHE A 113 2.35 4.71 12.60
C PHE A 113 2.48 5.39 13.97
N GLN A 114 3.69 5.46 14.51
CA GLN A 114 3.98 6.19 15.76
C GLN A 114 3.82 7.71 15.57
N LYS A 115 4.30 8.26 14.45
CA LYS A 115 4.16 9.68 14.11
C LYS A 115 2.69 10.12 14.05
N TYR A 116 1.81 9.25 13.53
CA TYR A 116 0.39 9.57 13.34
C TYR A 116 -0.55 8.99 14.41
N ASN A 117 0.00 8.30 15.43
CA ASN A 117 -0.74 7.64 16.51
C ASN A 117 -1.82 6.68 16.00
N VAL A 118 -1.44 5.81 15.06
CA VAL A 118 -2.33 4.81 14.44
C VAL A 118 -2.01 3.43 15.01
N ASP A 119 -3.01 2.71 15.51
CA ASP A 119 -2.86 1.35 16.01
C ASP A 119 -2.83 0.33 14.87
N VAL A 120 -1.63 -0.16 14.57
CA VAL A 120 -1.38 -1.22 13.57
C VAL A 120 -1.34 -2.63 14.18
N GLY A 121 -1.40 -2.74 15.52
CA GLY A 121 -1.27 -4.02 16.23
C GLY A 121 -2.38 -5.02 15.88
N SER A 122 -3.60 -4.53 15.69
CA SER A 122 -4.74 -5.35 15.23
C SER A 122 -4.53 -5.94 13.83
N TRP A 123 -3.86 -5.20 12.92
CA TRP A 123 -3.51 -5.69 11.59
C TRP A 123 -2.38 -6.72 11.66
N ILE A 124 -1.32 -6.44 12.44
CA ILE A 124 -0.20 -7.37 12.65
C ILE A 124 -0.71 -8.71 13.22
N GLY A 125 -1.60 -8.68 14.21
CA GLY A 125 -2.20 -9.88 14.78
C GLY A 125 -2.96 -10.71 13.74
N ARG A 126 -3.73 -10.05 12.85
CA ARG A 126 -4.41 -10.73 11.73
C ARG A 126 -3.40 -11.28 10.72
N GLN A 127 -2.34 -10.55 10.41
CA GLN A 127 -1.29 -10.96 9.47
C GLN A 127 -0.53 -12.20 9.96
N ILE A 128 -0.18 -12.24 11.24
CA ILE A 128 0.47 -13.40 11.87
C ILE A 128 -0.48 -14.61 11.87
N SER A 129 -1.76 -14.40 12.16
CA SER A 129 -2.77 -15.47 12.17
C SER A 129 -3.05 -16.02 10.77
N ALA A 130 -2.97 -15.17 9.75
CA ALA A 130 -3.25 -15.52 8.37
C ALA A 130 -2.04 -16.14 7.65
N ALA A 131 -0.82 -15.84 8.08
CA ALA A 131 0.39 -16.46 7.58
C ALA A 131 0.51 -17.91 8.10
N ALA A 132 -0.27 -18.82 7.51
CA ALA A 132 -0.04 -20.24 7.69
C ALA A 132 1.38 -20.58 7.21
N LEU A 133 2.13 -21.30 8.05
CA LEU A 133 3.53 -21.70 7.89
C LEU A 133 3.93 -22.18 6.46
N PRO A 134 5.20 -22.03 6.06
CA PRO A 134 6.36 -21.77 6.91
C PRO A 134 6.82 -20.31 6.88
N THR A 135 7.29 -19.88 8.05
CA THR A 135 7.71 -18.53 8.41
C THR A 135 8.70 -17.93 7.40
N SER A 136 8.19 -17.08 6.51
CA SER A 136 9.03 -16.25 5.64
C SER A 136 9.89 -15.31 6.50
N ALA A 137 11.15 -15.12 6.10
CA ALA A 137 12.11 -14.25 6.79
C ALA A 137 11.58 -12.82 7.04
N VAL A 138 10.67 -12.35 6.19
CA VAL A 138 10.01 -11.04 6.30
C VAL A 138 9.12 -10.93 7.55
N LEU A 139 8.45 -12.02 7.96
CA LEU A 139 7.64 -12.03 9.17
C LEU A 139 8.50 -11.93 10.43
N ILE A 140 9.70 -12.50 10.41
CA ILE A 140 10.66 -12.42 11.52
C ILE A 140 11.13 -10.97 11.69
N GLU A 141 11.48 -10.28 10.59
CA GLU A 141 11.87 -8.87 10.65
C GLU A 141 10.77 -7.93 11.16
N VAL A 142 9.50 -8.25 10.89
CA VAL A 142 8.34 -7.48 11.38
C VAL A 142 8.07 -7.73 12.88
N ILE A 143 8.36 -8.93 13.39
CA ILE A 143 8.13 -9.28 14.80
C ILE A 143 9.25 -8.79 15.72
N GLU A 144 10.50 -8.73 15.23
CA GLU A 144 11.68 -8.32 16.02
C GLU A 144 11.85 -6.80 16.19
N ARG A 145 11.03 -5.97 15.52
CA ARG A 145 11.10 -4.50 15.56
C ARG A 145 9.95 -3.86 16.32
#